data_AF-B2GQ04-F1
#
_entry.id   AF-B2GQ04-F1
#
_cell.length_a   1.000
_cell.length_b   1.000
_cell.length_c   1.000
_cell.angle_alpha   90.00
_cell.angle_beta   90.00
_cell.angle_gamma   90.00
#
_symmetry.space_group_name_H-M   'P 1'
#
loop_
_entity.id
_entity.type
_entity.pdbx_description
1 polymer ?
#
loop_
_entity_poly.entity_id
_entity_poly.type
_entity_poly.pdbx_seq_one_letter_code
_entity_poly.pdbx_strand_id
1 'polypeptide(L)'
;MTEGDRELSALIQELWDNDTNRLRPGIDYRISLQGKAGDLAGVPDDSDGAGMPLFSFVDENIFKKETFLAFISLLDNYESDTGEPEIVTPEEEMENHRFLDSVIKTPTMKIAHKYLVEKRLSPEDTTGFKQQLYKIWFELYARKGSSKPDSSGFEHVFVGETRGGHTVIGFHNWIQLYLQEKLGHIDYKGYSVNANSPQPDENKHMLALQFSWKNGIKPKGSIFIGVSPEFEFSLYTLCFLMSPNERVKVSFNLYDVEIVCHHYNQKHIGTTYPVPVKYLNV
;
A
#
# COMPACT_ATOMS: atom_id res chain seq x y z
N MET A 1 -7.03 23.71 1.38
CA MET A 1 -7.10 22.84 0.18
C MET A 1 -6.98 23.74 -1.03
N THR A 2 -5.91 23.55 -1.80
CA THR A 2 -5.65 24.29 -3.04
C THR A 2 -6.62 23.82 -4.14
N GLU A 3 -6.63 24.50 -5.29
CA GLU A 3 -7.42 24.05 -6.45
C GLU A 3 -6.91 22.70 -6.99
N GLY A 4 -5.59 22.50 -7.02
CA GLY A 4 -4.99 21.23 -7.41
C GLY A 4 -5.35 20.08 -6.46
N ASP A 5 -5.43 20.35 -5.15
CA ASP A 5 -5.89 19.34 -4.17
C ASP A 5 -7.34 18.92 -4.42
N ARG A 6 -8.22 19.86 -4.84
CA ARG A 6 -9.63 19.57 -5.15
C ARG A 6 -9.78 18.76 -6.42
N GLU A 7 -9.04 19.11 -7.47
CA GLU A 7 -9.02 18.36 -8.73
C GLU A 7 -8.56 16.91 -8.49
N LEU A 8 -7.47 16.73 -7.74
CA LEU A 8 -6.97 15.41 -7.39
C LEU A 8 -7.94 14.64 -6.49
N SER A 9 -8.59 15.31 -5.54
CA SER A 9 -9.63 14.70 -4.70
C SER A 9 -10.80 14.15 -5.54
N ALA A 10 -11.26 14.91 -6.54
CA ALA A 10 -12.31 14.46 -7.46
C ALA A 10 -11.87 13.28 -8.33
N LEU A 11 -10.62 13.29 -8.81
CA LEU A 11 -10.06 12.17 -9.56
C LEU A 11 -9.97 10.90 -8.70
N ILE A 12 -9.52 11.01 -7.45
CA ILE A 12 -9.42 9.86 -6.54
C ILE A 12 -10.80 9.36 -6.12
N GLN A 13 -11.79 10.25 -6.00
CA GLN A 13 -13.18 9.83 -5.87
C GLN A 13 -13.62 8.97 -7.06
N GLU A 14 -13.27 9.38 -8.29
CA GLU A 14 -13.58 8.59 -9.48
C GLU A 14 -12.87 7.23 -9.48
N LEU A 15 -11.60 7.18 -9.05
CA LEU A 15 -10.89 5.90 -8.82
C LEU A 15 -11.60 5.04 -7.78
N TRP A 16 -12.03 5.64 -6.67
CA TRP A 16 -12.75 4.93 -5.60
C TRP A 16 -14.05 4.34 -6.13
N ASP A 17 -14.86 5.11 -6.84
CA ASP A 17 -16.15 4.63 -7.36
C ASP A 17 -15.99 3.55 -8.44
N ASN A 18 -14.84 3.52 -9.12
CA ASN A 18 -14.52 2.56 -10.18
C ASN A 18 -13.57 1.42 -9.74
N ASP A 19 -13.25 1.32 -8.46
CA ASP A 19 -12.55 0.15 -7.90
C ASP A 19 -13.51 -1.04 -7.77
N THR A 20 -13.82 -1.63 -8.93
CA THR A 20 -14.79 -2.74 -9.06
C THR A 20 -14.37 -4.03 -8.34
N ASN A 21 -13.12 -4.12 -7.92
CA ASN A 21 -12.60 -5.28 -7.19
C ASN A 21 -12.43 -5.03 -5.69
N ARG A 22 -12.81 -3.84 -5.18
CA ARG A 22 -12.85 -3.56 -3.74
C ARG A 22 -13.78 -4.54 -3.03
N LEU A 23 -13.27 -5.17 -1.96
CA LEU A 23 -14.04 -5.99 -1.05
C LEU A 23 -14.89 -5.11 -0.13
N ARG A 24 -16.06 -5.61 0.29
CA ARG A 24 -16.96 -4.93 1.21
C ARG A 24 -16.80 -5.47 2.63
N PRO A 25 -16.63 -4.61 3.65
CA PRO A 25 -16.59 -5.05 5.04
C PRO A 25 -17.91 -5.71 5.45
N GLY A 26 -17.83 -6.73 6.31
CA GLY A 26 -18.97 -7.50 6.80
C GLY A 26 -19.45 -8.60 5.83
N ILE A 27 -19.17 -8.44 4.53
CA ILE A 27 -19.59 -9.36 3.46
C ILE A 27 -18.40 -10.15 2.91
N ASP A 28 -17.44 -9.46 2.31
CA ASP A 28 -16.32 -10.07 1.60
C ASP A 28 -15.09 -10.21 2.52
N TYR A 29 -15.02 -9.42 3.61
CA TYR A 29 -14.06 -9.62 4.71
C TYR A 29 -14.63 -9.16 6.06
N ARG A 30 -14.05 -9.64 7.16
CA ARG A 30 -14.31 -9.16 8.53
C ARG A 30 -13.02 -9.05 9.30
N ILE A 31 -12.87 -7.93 10.01
CA ILE A 31 -11.75 -7.69 10.92
C ILE A 31 -12.26 -7.60 12.36
N SER A 32 -11.37 -7.87 13.32
CA SER A 32 -11.60 -7.65 14.74
C SER A 32 -10.60 -6.62 15.26
N LEU A 33 -11.08 -5.40 15.52
CA LEU A 33 -10.22 -4.30 16.00
C LEU A 33 -9.62 -4.57 17.38
N GLN A 34 -10.32 -5.37 18.20
CA GLN A 34 -9.94 -5.67 19.58
C GLN A 34 -9.69 -4.37 20.36
N GLY A 35 -8.58 -4.27 21.07
CA GLY A 35 -8.19 -3.11 21.87
C GLY A 35 -7.20 -2.18 21.17
N LYS A 36 -7.00 -1.02 21.79
CA LYS A 36 -5.94 -0.07 21.42
C LYS A 36 -4.58 -0.70 21.77
N ALA A 37 -3.62 -0.60 20.86
CA ALA A 37 -2.26 -1.03 21.15
C ALA A 37 -1.62 -0.20 22.27
N GLY A 38 -0.77 -0.84 23.09
CA GLY A 38 -0.08 -0.21 24.21
C GLY A 38 0.94 0.86 23.77
N ASP A 39 1.26 1.79 24.67
CA ASP A 39 2.29 2.81 24.41
C ASP A 39 3.68 2.16 24.37
N LEU A 40 4.35 2.21 23.21
CA LEU A 40 5.71 1.67 22.98
C LEU A 40 6.84 2.44 23.71
N ALA A 41 6.59 2.98 24.90
CA ALA A 41 7.55 3.77 25.68
C ALA A 41 8.66 2.89 26.30
N GLY A 42 9.39 2.13 25.48
CA GLY A 42 10.68 1.54 25.81
C GLY A 42 10.65 0.30 26.70
N VAL A 43 9.50 -0.33 26.89
CA VAL A 43 9.37 -1.60 27.60
C VAL A 43 8.62 -2.59 26.70
N PRO A 44 9.08 -3.84 26.55
CA PRO A 44 8.26 -4.89 25.96
C PRO A 44 7.15 -5.20 26.97
N ASP A 45 6.12 -4.34 26.99
CA ASP A 45 4.94 -4.60 27.78
C ASP A 45 4.09 -5.58 26.98
N ASP A 46 3.90 -6.78 27.53
CA ASP A 46 3.02 -7.87 27.07
C ASP A 46 1.53 -7.48 27.05
N SER A 47 1.24 -6.18 27.18
CA SER A 47 -0.07 -5.57 27.11
C SER A 47 -0.47 -5.41 25.63
N ASP A 48 -0.57 -6.52 24.92
CA ASP A 48 -1.19 -6.52 23.60
C ASP A 48 -2.65 -6.12 23.75
N GLY A 49 -3.08 -5.07 23.05
CA GLY A 49 -4.50 -4.73 22.95
C GLY A 49 -5.29 -5.79 22.18
N ALA A 50 -4.60 -6.74 21.56
CA ALA A 50 -5.15 -7.80 20.73
C ALA A 50 -4.46 -9.13 21.05
N GLY A 51 -5.26 -10.18 21.28
CA GLY A 51 -4.76 -11.55 21.46
C GLY A 51 -5.14 -12.49 20.32
N MET A 52 -5.84 -11.96 19.30
CA MET A 52 -6.35 -12.70 18.15
C MET A 52 -5.89 -12.04 16.85
N PRO A 53 -5.90 -12.78 15.73
CA PRO A 53 -5.69 -12.20 14.41
C PRO A 53 -6.63 -11.02 14.14
N LEU A 54 -6.15 -10.02 13.41
CA LEU A 54 -6.97 -8.91 12.91
C LEU A 54 -8.03 -9.44 11.95
N PHE A 55 -7.65 -10.26 10.96
CA PHE A 55 -8.59 -10.78 9.97
C PHE A 55 -9.28 -12.04 10.50
N SER A 56 -10.56 -11.90 10.83
CA SER A 56 -11.39 -13.05 11.21
C SER A 56 -11.92 -13.80 9.99
N PHE A 57 -12.03 -13.13 8.83
CA PHE A 57 -12.49 -13.71 7.59
C PHE A 57 -12.09 -12.85 6.38
N VAL A 58 -11.71 -13.50 5.28
CA VAL A 58 -11.58 -12.91 3.93
C VAL A 58 -12.10 -13.93 2.93
N ASP A 59 -12.96 -13.53 1.98
CA ASP A 59 -13.35 -14.38 0.86
C ASP A 59 -12.20 -14.48 -0.16
N GLU A 60 -11.41 -15.53 -0.02
CA GLU A 60 -10.23 -15.78 -0.86
C GLU A 60 -10.54 -16.04 -2.34
N ASN A 61 -11.83 -16.14 -2.74
CA ASN A 61 -12.16 -16.17 -4.17
C ASN A 61 -11.70 -14.89 -4.90
N ILE A 62 -11.55 -13.78 -4.19
CA ILE A 62 -11.00 -12.56 -4.79
C ILE A 62 -9.57 -12.75 -5.30
N PHE A 63 -8.77 -13.60 -4.64
CA PHE A 63 -7.38 -13.87 -5.01
C PHE A 63 -7.23 -14.65 -6.32
N LYS A 64 -8.32 -15.19 -6.85
CA LYS A 64 -8.36 -15.83 -8.18
C LYS A 64 -8.51 -14.82 -9.32
N LYS A 65 -8.84 -13.55 -9.02
CA LYS A 65 -8.91 -12.50 -10.04
C LYS A 65 -7.49 -12.15 -10.52
N GLU A 66 -7.36 -11.83 -11.81
CA GLU A 66 -6.08 -11.61 -12.49
C GLU A 66 -5.17 -10.63 -11.75
N THR A 67 -5.71 -9.48 -11.30
CA THR A 67 -4.91 -8.43 -10.63
C THR A 67 -4.42 -8.85 -9.25
N PHE A 68 -5.25 -9.54 -8.47
CA PHE A 68 -4.87 -10.05 -7.14
C PHE A 68 -3.88 -11.20 -7.26
N LEU A 69 -4.12 -12.14 -8.18
CA LEU A 69 -3.22 -13.26 -8.41
C LEU A 69 -1.82 -12.77 -8.81
N ALA A 70 -1.75 -11.85 -9.77
CA ALA A 70 -0.47 -11.29 -10.21
C ALA A 70 0.21 -10.48 -9.10
N PHE A 71 -0.55 -9.74 -8.29
CA PHE A 71 0.00 -9.00 -7.15
C PHE A 71 0.57 -9.93 -6.07
N ILE A 72 -0.11 -11.03 -5.75
CA ILE A 72 0.35 -12.01 -4.77
C ILE A 72 1.64 -12.71 -5.23
N SER A 73 1.72 -13.09 -6.51
CA SER A 73 2.96 -13.65 -7.07
C SER A 73 4.15 -12.72 -6.85
N LEU A 74 3.95 -11.40 -7.02
CA LEU A 74 5.01 -10.44 -6.72
C LEU A 74 5.39 -10.44 -5.24
N LEU A 75 4.43 -10.44 -4.31
CA LEU A 75 4.71 -10.46 -2.87
C LEU A 75 5.56 -11.67 -2.44
N ASP A 76 5.26 -12.85 -3.01
CA ASP A 76 5.94 -14.10 -2.67
C ASP A 76 7.44 -14.06 -3.04
N ASN A 77 7.80 -13.40 -4.14
CA ASN A 77 9.22 -13.28 -4.57
C ASN A 77 10.07 -12.55 -3.53
N TYR A 78 9.54 -11.47 -2.96
CA TYR A 78 10.27 -10.63 -2.01
C TYR A 78 10.31 -11.19 -0.57
N GLU A 79 9.54 -12.22 -0.26
CA GLU A 79 9.60 -12.84 1.08
C GLU A 79 10.83 -13.77 1.24
N SER A 80 11.40 -14.24 0.14
CA SER A 80 12.47 -15.25 0.07
C SER A 80 13.84 -14.77 0.57
N ASP A 81 14.20 -13.51 0.34
CA ASP A 81 15.60 -13.07 0.43
C ASP A 81 15.78 -11.73 1.17
N THR A 82 15.68 -11.75 2.51
CA THR A 82 16.22 -10.63 3.30
C THR A 82 17.71 -10.87 3.56
N GLY A 83 18.60 -10.29 2.74
CA GLY A 83 20.02 -10.14 3.09
C GLY A 83 21.07 -10.40 1.99
N GLU A 84 20.68 -10.92 0.83
CA GLU A 84 21.57 -11.10 -0.33
C GLU A 84 21.24 -10.08 -1.44
N PRO A 85 22.18 -9.76 -2.35
CA PRO A 85 21.88 -8.90 -3.48
C PRO A 85 20.76 -9.47 -4.33
N GLU A 86 19.67 -8.71 -4.50
CA GLU A 86 18.52 -9.12 -5.33
C GLU A 86 18.98 -9.36 -6.78
N ILE A 87 18.86 -10.59 -7.26
CA ILE A 87 19.06 -10.93 -8.67
C ILE A 87 17.68 -11.12 -9.26
N VAL A 88 17.20 -10.12 -10.01
CA VAL A 88 15.94 -10.23 -10.75
C VAL A 88 16.09 -11.34 -11.78
N THR A 89 15.35 -12.42 -11.54
CA THR A 89 15.23 -13.57 -12.44
C THR A 89 14.33 -13.21 -13.63
N PRO A 90 14.49 -13.89 -14.78
CA PRO A 90 13.56 -13.76 -15.90
C PRO A 90 12.10 -14.03 -15.51
N GLU A 91 11.90 -14.92 -14.54
CA GLU A 91 10.59 -15.25 -13.98
C GLU A 91 9.98 -14.06 -13.22
N GLU A 92 10.74 -13.42 -12.34
CA GLU A 92 10.31 -12.20 -11.62
C GLU A 92 10.03 -11.04 -12.58
N GLU A 93 10.85 -10.86 -13.62
CA GLU A 93 10.60 -9.84 -14.66
C GLU A 93 9.29 -10.13 -15.43
N MET A 94 9.01 -11.40 -15.74
CA MET A 94 7.76 -11.80 -16.36
C MET A 94 6.55 -11.55 -15.44
N GLU A 95 6.70 -11.74 -14.13
CA GLU A 95 5.65 -11.46 -13.16
C GLU A 95 5.38 -9.97 -13.00
N ASN A 96 6.43 -9.13 -13.01
CA ASN A 96 6.30 -7.67 -13.06
C ASN A 96 5.46 -7.26 -14.27
N HIS A 97 5.77 -7.80 -15.45
CA HIS A 97 5.01 -7.52 -16.67
C HIS A 97 3.59 -8.04 -16.61
N ARG A 98 3.35 -9.24 -16.07
CA ARG A 98 2.00 -9.82 -15.90
C ARG A 98 1.14 -8.94 -15.00
N PHE A 99 1.69 -8.45 -13.89
CA PHE A 99 0.97 -7.52 -13.02
C PHE A 99 0.63 -6.22 -13.75
N LEU A 100 1.61 -5.59 -14.41
CA LEU A 100 1.35 -4.38 -15.21
C LEU A 100 0.28 -4.61 -16.29
N ASP A 101 0.34 -5.73 -17.00
CA ASP A 101 -0.65 -6.11 -18.01
C ASP A 101 -2.06 -6.26 -17.44
N SER A 102 -2.18 -6.81 -16.23
CA SER A 102 -3.47 -6.93 -15.55
C SER A 102 -4.01 -5.57 -15.11
N VAL A 103 -3.17 -4.74 -14.49
CA VAL A 103 -3.58 -3.47 -13.87
C VAL A 103 -3.97 -2.45 -14.93
N ILE A 104 -3.27 -2.34 -16.06
CA ILE A 104 -3.59 -1.34 -17.10
C ILE A 104 -4.98 -1.53 -17.73
N LYS A 105 -5.56 -2.74 -17.62
CA LYS A 105 -6.89 -3.04 -18.16
C LYS A 105 -8.01 -2.54 -17.26
N THR A 106 -7.71 -2.26 -16.00
CA THR A 106 -8.70 -1.91 -14.97
C THR A 106 -9.27 -0.50 -15.17
N PRO A 107 -10.51 -0.24 -14.75
CA PRO A 107 -11.09 1.10 -14.82
C PRO A 107 -10.26 2.15 -14.08
N THR A 108 -9.76 1.83 -12.88
CA THR A 108 -8.95 2.73 -12.05
C THR A 108 -7.68 3.17 -12.78
N MET A 109 -6.92 2.25 -13.34
CA MET A 109 -5.69 2.61 -14.05
C MET A 109 -5.96 3.38 -15.34
N LYS A 110 -7.06 3.08 -16.05
CA LYS A 110 -7.46 3.85 -17.24
C LYS A 110 -7.82 5.29 -16.92
N ILE A 111 -8.53 5.52 -15.82
CA ILE A 111 -8.86 6.87 -15.31
C ILE A 111 -7.56 7.62 -14.96
N ALA A 112 -6.66 6.99 -14.20
CA ALA A 112 -5.38 7.57 -13.84
C ALA A 112 -4.51 7.89 -15.08
N HIS A 113 -4.40 6.95 -16.03
CA HIS A 113 -3.63 7.12 -17.26
C HIS A 113 -4.15 8.28 -18.10
N LYS A 114 -5.47 8.34 -18.33
CA LYS A 114 -6.10 9.44 -19.07
C LYS A 114 -5.77 10.79 -18.45
N TYR A 115 -5.92 10.91 -17.14
CA TYR A 115 -5.62 12.16 -16.44
C TYR A 115 -4.14 12.55 -16.53
N LEU A 116 -3.22 11.58 -16.35
CA LEU A 116 -1.78 11.84 -16.46
C LEU A 116 -1.37 12.27 -17.87
N VAL A 117 -2.01 11.73 -18.91
CA VAL A 117 -1.81 12.16 -20.31
C VAL A 117 -2.29 13.60 -20.50
N GLU A 118 -3.47 13.96 -20.00
CA GLU A 118 -4.01 15.32 -20.05
C GLU A 118 -3.08 16.33 -19.36
N LYS A 119 -2.46 15.94 -18.24
CA LYS A 119 -1.45 16.74 -17.53
C LYS A 119 -0.05 16.69 -18.15
N ARG A 120 0.15 15.93 -19.24
CA ARG A 120 1.43 15.71 -19.93
C ARG A 120 2.51 15.08 -19.02
N LEU A 121 2.07 14.26 -18.08
CA LEU A 121 2.92 13.53 -17.13
C LEU A 121 3.16 12.08 -17.56
N SER A 122 2.39 11.56 -18.52
CA SER A 122 2.52 10.20 -19.04
C SER A 122 2.39 10.14 -20.55
N PRO A 123 3.04 9.15 -21.22
CA PRO A 123 2.80 8.85 -22.62
C PRO A 123 1.35 8.46 -22.88
N GLU A 124 0.82 8.84 -24.05
CA GLU A 124 -0.56 8.51 -24.45
C GLU A 124 -0.72 7.02 -24.79
N ASP A 125 0.31 6.40 -25.36
CA ASP A 125 0.26 5.00 -25.74
C ASP A 125 0.47 4.08 -24.55
N THR A 126 -0.25 2.95 -24.55
CA THR A 126 -0.22 1.97 -23.47
C THR A 126 1.17 1.36 -23.26
N THR A 127 1.96 1.19 -24.33
CA THR A 127 3.31 0.60 -24.23
C THR A 127 4.25 1.54 -23.50
N GLY A 128 4.28 2.82 -23.87
CA GLY A 128 5.05 3.87 -23.21
C GLY A 128 4.61 4.05 -21.75
N PHE A 129 3.31 4.01 -21.48
CA PHE A 129 2.80 4.08 -20.11
C PHE A 129 3.22 2.88 -19.26
N LYS A 130 3.13 1.65 -19.78
CA LYS A 130 3.66 0.45 -19.10
C LYS A 130 5.15 0.57 -18.81
N GLN A 131 5.95 1.08 -19.75
CA GLN A 131 7.38 1.31 -19.53
C GLN A 131 7.65 2.36 -18.46
N GLN A 132 6.83 3.42 -18.39
CA GLN A 132 6.91 4.41 -17.33
C GLN A 132 6.59 3.79 -15.97
N LEU A 133 5.50 3.01 -15.86
CA LEU A 133 5.13 2.31 -14.63
C LEU A 133 6.23 1.33 -14.20
N TYR A 134 6.79 0.57 -15.15
CA TYR A 134 7.90 -0.34 -14.87
C TYR A 134 9.09 0.39 -14.24
N LYS A 135 9.48 1.54 -14.81
CA LYS A 135 10.59 2.35 -14.26
C LYS A 135 10.30 2.91 -12.88
N ILE A 136 9.06 3.34 -12.63
CA ILE A 136 8.70 3.91 -11.32
C ILE A 136 8.71 2.84 -10.23
N TRP A 137 8.19 1.66 -10.54
CA TRP A 137 7.83 0.64 -9.54
C TRP A 137 8.79 -0.54 -9.46
N PHE A 138 9.38 -0.98 -10.57
CA PHE A 138 10.11 -2.26 -10.67
C PHE A 138 11.58 -2.11 -11.06
N GLU A 139 11.99 -0.98 -11.66
CA GLU A 139 13.42 -0.73 -11.95
C GLU A 139 14.20 -0.63 -10.63
N LEU A 140 15.19 -1.52 -10.49
CA LEU A 140 16.05 -1.53 -9.30
C LEU A 140 16.88 -0.26 -9.19
N TYR A 141 17.03 0.22 -7.96
CA TYR A 141 17.93 1.32 -7.63
C TYR A 141 18.82 0.98 -6.44
N ALA A 142 20.04 1.53 -6.41
CA ALA A 142 20.95 1.34 -5.28
C ALA A 142 20.55 2.27 -4.16
N ARG A 143 20.39 1.77 -2.93
CA ARG A 143 20.11 2.60 -1.74
C ARG A 143 21.28 3.53 -1.41
N LYS A 144 21.02 4.61 -0.66
CA LYS A 144 22.07 5.55 -0.22
C LYS A 144 23.13 4.83 0.62
N GLY A 145 24.34 4.71 0.07
CA GLY A 145 25.45 3.99 0.71
C GLY A 145 25.66 2.55 0.22
N SER A 146 24.78 2.05 -0.67
CA SER A 146 25.00 0.84 -1.45
C SER A 146 25.55 1.20 -2.84
N SER A 147 26.40 0.33 -3.39
CA SER A 147 26.89 0.44 -4.77
C SER A 147 26.11 -0.43 -5.77
N LYS A 148 25.20 -1.28 -5.26
CA LYS A 148 24.43 -2.24 -6.07
C LYS A 148 22.94 -1.92 -5.98
N PRO A 149 22.22 -1.87 -7.12
CA PRO A 149 20.76 -1.86 -7.12
C PRO A 149 20.22 -3.15 -6.49
N ASP A 150 19.46 -3.01 -5.42
CA ASP A 150 18.98 -4.11 -4.58
C ASP A 150 17.56 -3.89 -4.07
N SER A 151 16.85 -2.89 -4.61
CA SER A 151 15.47 -2.60 -4.20
C SER A 151 14.67 -1.90 -5.28
N SER A 152 13.34 -2.06 -5.18
CA SER A 152 12.35 -1.48 -6.09
C SER A 152 11.27 -0.69 -5.35
N GLY A 153 10.53 0.16 -6.07
CA GLY A 153 9.41 0.89 -5.48
C GLY A 153 8.27 -0.03 -5.02
N PHE A 154 8.05 -1.14 -5.72
CA PHE A 154 7.05 -2.14 -5.35
C PHE A 154 7.35 -2.75 -3.98
N GLU A 155 8.60 -3.19 -3.76
CA GLU A 155 9.06 -3.74 -2.49
C GLU A 155 8.84 -2.75 -1.33
N HIS A 156 9.26 -1.49 -1.52
CA HIS A 156 9.19 -0.45 -0.50
C HIS A 156 7.77 -0.04 -0.10
N VAL A 157 6.81 -0.17 -1.02
CA VAL A 157 5.41 0.20 -0.78
C VAL A 157 4.59 -0.98 -0.28
N PHE A 158 4.66 -2.12 -0.96
CA PHE A 158 3.71 -3.22 -0.76
C PHE A 158 4.24 -4.37 0.09
N VAL A 159 5.53 -4.70 0.01
CA VAL A 159 6.11 -5.84 0.75
C VAL A 159 6.50 -5.43 2.17
N GLY A 160 7.25 -4.32 2.28
CA GLY A 160 7.84 -3.89 3.54
C GLY A 160 9.13 -4.62 3.90
N GLU A 161 9.91 -4.02 4.80
CA GLU A 161 11.25 -4.49 5.14
C GLU A 161 11.56 -4.29 6.64
N THR A 162 12.52 -5.05 7.17
CA THR A 162 12.98 -4.87 8.55
C THR A 162 14.30 -4.11 8.59
N ARG A 163 14.28 -2.87 9.10
CA ARG A 163 15.47 -2.07 9.32
C ARG A 163 16.16 -2.47 10.63
N GLY A 164 17.43 -2.85 10.51
CA GLY A 164 18.27 -3.18 11.67
C GLY A 164 17.76 -4.36 12.49
N GLY A 165 17.00 -5.27 11.89
CA GLY A 165 16.49 -6.50 12.52
C GLY A 165 15.35 -6.31 13.52
N HIS A 166 14.98 -5.07 13.87
CA HIS A 166 14.06 -4.79 14.98
C HIS A 166 12.91 -3.83 14.64
N THR A 167 12.97 -3.11 13.52
CA THR A 167 11.94 -2.14 13.14
C THR A 167 11.42 -2.44 11.75
N VAL A 168 10.11 -2.66 11.63
CA VAL A 168 9.45 -2.81 10.34
C VAL A 168 9.19 -1.43 9.75
N ILE A 169 9.67 -1.20 8.53
CA ILE A 169 9.41 -0.01 7.71
C ILE A 169 8.76 -0.45 6.38
N GLY A 170 8.03 0.44 5.71
CA GLY A 170 7.13 -0.01 4.62
C GLY A 170 6.03 -0.92 5.19
N PHE A 171 5.49 -1.90 4.45
CA PHE A 171 4.42 -2.80 4.93
C PHE A 171 3.11 -2.05 5.25
N HIS A 172 2.45 -1.57 4.20
CA HIS A 172 1.22 -0.77 4.30
C HIS A 172 0.06 -1.36 3.46
N ASN A 173 0.17 -2.63 3.06
CA ASN A 173 -0.83 -3.29 2.22
C ASN A 173 -1.56 -4.42 2.96
N TRP A 174 -2.88 -4.46 2.82
CA TRP A 174 -3.72 -5.40 3.58
C TRP A 174 -3.64 -6.84 3.07
N ILE A 175 -3.34 -7.04 1.79
CA ILE A 175 -3.17 -8.38 1.22
C ILE A 175 -1.91 -8.99 1.83
N GLN A 176 -0.80 -8.23 1.83
CA GLN A 176 0.43 -8.66 2.50
C GLN A 176 0.21 -8.90 4.00
N LEU A 177 -0.48 -7.98 4.70
CA LEU A 177 -0.80 -8.17 6.11
C LEU A 177 -1.60 -9.45 6.37
N TYR A 178 -2.63 -9.68 5.57
CA TYR A 178 -3.49 -10.86 5.68
C TYR A 178 -2.72 -12.17 5.43
N LEU A 179 -1.92 -12.22 4.36
CA LEU A 179 -1.14 -13.41 4.01
C LEU A 179 -0.10 -13.72 5.09
N GLN A 180 0.63 -12.71 5.58
CA GLN A 180 1.62 -12.86 6.64
C GLN A 180 0.98 -13.25 7.98
N GLU A 181 -0.21 -12.72 8.30
CA GLU A 181 -0.96 -13.12 9.49
C GLU A 181 -1.42 -14.58 9.40
N LYS A 182 -1.89 -15.01 8.22
CA LYS A 182 -2.28 -16.41 7.99
C LYS A 182 -1.11 -17.38 8.11
N LEU A 183 0.10 -16.95 7.76
CA LEU A 183 1.34 -17.73 7.97
C LEU A 183 1.84 -17.71 9.42
N GLY A 184 1.23 -16.92 10.30
CA GLY A 184 1.68 -16.75 11.69
C GLY A 184 2.91 -15.87 11.84
N HIS A 185 3.27 -15.10 10.80
CA HIS A 185 4.39 -14.16 10.83
C HIS A 185 4.02 -12.80 11.45
N ILE A 186 2.73 -12.51 11.55
CA ILE A 186 2.19 -11.27 12.15
C ILE A 186 1.63 -11.57 13.52
N ASP A 187 1.97 -10.69 14.45
CA ASP A 187 1.39 -10.62 15.78
C ASP A 187 0.73 -9.25 15.92
N TYR A 188 -0.60 -9.22 15.73
CA TYR A 188 -1.40 -7.99 15.76
C TYR A 188 -1.51 -7.47 17.19
N LYS A 189 -1.14 -6.20 17.40
CA LYS A 189 -1.05 -5.57 18.74
C LYS A 189 -2.24 -4.69 19.09
N GLY A 190 -3.10 -4.40 18.13
CA GLY A 190 -4.25 -3.50 18.28
C GLY A 190 -4.22 -2.29 17.35
N TYR A 191 -5.28 -1.48 17.42
CA TYR A 191 -5.36 -0.24 16.65
C TYR A 191 -4.54 0.89 17.30
N SER A 192 -4.02 1.81 16.47
CA SER A 192 -3.14 2.90 16.90
C SER A 192 -3.76 4.27 16.60
N VAL A 193 -4.35 4.90 17.61
CA VAL A 193 -4.96 6.23 17.50
C VAL A 193 -4.44 7.21 18.54
N ASN A 194 -4.27 8.46 18.11
CA ASN A 194 -3.95 9.59 18.97
C ASN A 194 -5.24 10.38 19.26
N ALA A 195 -5.19 11.36 20.17
CA ALA A 195 -6.37 12.18 20.53
C ALA A 195 -7.07 12.85 19.33
N ASN A 196 -6.33 13.14 18.26
CA ASN A 196 -6.84 13.79 17.04
C ASN A 196 -7.11 12.80 15.88
N SER A 197 -6.87 11.50 16.07
CA SER A 197 -7.13 10.51 15.04
C SER A 197 -8.62 10.19 14.97
N PRO A 198 -9.17 9.87 13.78
CA PRO A 198 -10.54 9.37 13.69
C PRO A 198 -10.67 8.06 14.49
N GLN A 199 -11.83 7.85 15.11
CA GLN A 199 -12.12 6.61 15.84
C GLN A 199 -12.22 5.45 14.84
N PRO A 200 -11.48 4.35 15.05
CA PRO A 200 -11.48 3.24 14.11
C PRO A 200 -12.83 2.52 14.15
N ASP A 201 -13.22 1.96 13.00
CA ASP A 201 -14.47 1.21 12.85
C ASP A 201 -14.22 0.07 11.85
N GLU A 202 -14.72 -1.12 12.17
CA GLU A 202 -14.49 -2.37 11.41
C GLU A 202 -15.03 -2.31 9.97
N ASN A 203 -15.93 -1.37 9.69
CA ASN A 203 -16.51 -1.13 8.37
C ASN A 203 -15.81 0.00 7.60
N LYS A 204 -14.65 0.48 8.08
CA LYS A 204 -13.85 1.48 7.38
C LYS A 204 -12.69 0.80 6.64
N HIS A 205 -12.40 1.31 5.46
CA HIS A 205 -11.32 0.87 4.59
C HIS A 205 -9.95 1.47 4.94
N MET A 206 -9.81 2.20 6.05
CA MET A 206 -8.53 2.78 6.42
C MET A 206 -8.38 2.80 7.92
N LEU A 207 -7.33 2.14 8.41
CA LEU A 207 -7.05 2.01 9.82
C LEU A 207 -5.58 2.33 10.08
N ALA A 208 -5.30 2.78 11.30
CA ALA A 208 -3.94 2.82 11.83
C ALA A 208 -3.79 1.64 12.79
N LEU A 209 -2.81 0.78 12.52
CA LEU A 209 -2.57 -0.48 13.21
C LEU A 209 -1.15 -0.53 13.77
N GLN A 210 -0.97 -1.40 14.76
CA GLN A 210 0.33 -1.79 15.27
C GLN A 210 0.42 -3.32 15.23
N PHE A 211 1.57 -3.83 14.81
CA PHE A 211 1.83 -5.27 14.77
C PHE A 211 3.33 -5.54 14.79
N SER A 212 3.69 -6.73 15.23
CA SER A 212 5.03 -7.28 14.99
C SER A 212 5.01 -8.11 13.71
N TRP A 213 6.11 -8.10 12.97
CA TRP A 213 6.33 -8.97 11.83
C TRP A 213 7.70 -9.61 11.95
N LYS A 214 7.74 -10.95 12.00
CA LYS A 214 8.95 -11.72 12.33
C LYS A 214 9.54 -11.20 13.66
N ASN A 215 10.77 -10.68 13.65
CA ASN A 215 11.45 -10.15 14.84
C ASN A 215 11.34 -8.62 15.01
N GLY A 216 10.63 -7.95 14.10
CA GLY A 216 10.53 -6.49 14.07
C GLY A 216 9.17 -5.99 14.55
N ILE A 217 9.16 -4.80 15.16
CA ILE A 217 7.92 -4.09 15.50
C ILE A 217 7.61 -3.06 14.43
N LYS A 218 6.36 -3.00 13.98
CA LYS A 218 5.81 -1.87 13.23
C LYS A 218 5.05 -0.95 14.20
N PRO A 219 5.65 0.17 14.64
CA PRO A 219 5.10 0.97 15.73
C PRO A 219 3.78 1.65 15.40
N LYS A 220 3.61 2.09 14.15
CA LYS A 220 2.37 2.65 13.64
C LYS A 220 2.32 2.52 12.12
N GLY A 221 1.29 1.86 11.62
CA GLY A 221 1.04 1.65 10.19
C GLY A 221 -0.38 2.03 9.81
N SER A 222 -0.54 3.10 9.06
CA SER A 222 -1.82 3.37 8.41
C SER A 222 -1.89 2.63 7.08
N ILE A 223 -3.01 1.96 6.84
CA ILE A 223 -3.20 0.97 5.78
C ILE A 223 -4.60 1.12 5.20
N PHE A 224 -4.73 0.91 3.88
CA PHE A 224 -6.04 0.66 3.30
C PHE A 224 -6.43 -0.81 3.49
N ILE A 225 -7.70 -1.11 3.74
CA ILE A 225 -8.20 -2.48 3.92
C ILE A 225 -9.29 -2.75 2.90
N GLY A 226 -9.20 -3.89 2.20
CA GLY A 226 -10.20 -4.36 1.26
C GLY A 226 -10.18 -3.65 -0.11
N VAL A 227 -9.38 -2.60 -0.30
CA VAL A 227 -9.18 -1.97 -1.62
C VAL A 227 -8.41 -2.92 -2.56
N SER A 228 -8.55 -2.75 -3.87
CA SER A 228 -7.80 -3.58 -4.82
C SER A 228 -6.33 -3.12 -4.97
N PRO A 229 -5.43 -4.01 -5.43
CA PRO A 229 -4.06 -3.64 -5.79
C PRO A 229 -4.02 -2.50 -6.81
N GLU A 230 -4.88 -2.54 -7.83
CA GLU A 230 -4.94 -1.52 -8.86
C GLU A 230 -5.43 -0.15 -8.34
N PHE A 231 -6.24 -0.09 -7.28
CA PHE A 231 -6.61 1.18 -6.65
C PHE A 231 -5.41 1.84 -5.97
N GLU A 232 -4.73 1.12 -5.07
CA GLU A 232 -3.54 1.65 -4.38
C GLU A 232 -2.44 2.02 -5.37
N PHE A 233 -2.17 1.14 -6.34
CA PHE A 233 -1.16 1.36 -7.36
C PHE A 233 -1.47 2.58 -8.25
N SER A 234 -2.74 2.79 -8.64
CA SER A 234 -3.17 3.97 -9.40
C SER A 234 -3.05 5.25 -8.57
N LEU A 235 -3.54 5.23 -7.34
CA LEU A 235 -3.49 6.37 -6.41
C LEU A 235 -2.04 6.81 -6.16
N TYR A 236 -1.16 5.87 -5.84
CA TYR A 236 0.24 6.17 -5.53
C TYR A 236 1.02 6.63 -6.75
N THR A 237 0.73 6.08 -7.94
CA THR A 237 1.29 6.58 -9.20
C THR A 237 0.88 8.03 -9.47
N LEU A 238 -0.40 8.37 -9.25
CA LEU A 238 -0.87 9.76 -9.39
C LEU A 238 -0.16 10.68 -8.40
N CYS A 239 -0.09 10.31 -7.12
CA CYS A 239 0.60 11.10 -6.11
C CYS A 239 2.08 11.33 -6.46
N PHE A 240 2.78 10.29 -6.92
CA PHE A 240 4.19 10.35 -7.31
C PHE A 240 4.43 11.31 -8.47
N LEU A 241 3.62 11.23 -9.53
CA LEU A 241 3.81 12.03 -10.75
C LEU A 241 3.30 13.48 -10.62
N MET A 242 2.28 13.71 -9.79
CA MET A 242 1.66 15.04 -9.68
C MET A 242 2.31 15.95 -8.66
N SER A 243 2.91 15.39 -7.61
CA SER A 243 3.36 16.19 -6.47
C SER A 243 4.87 16.06 -6.27
N PRO A 244 5.63 17.16 -6.39
CA PRO A 244 7.00 17.20 -5.90
C PRO A 244 7.07 17.21 -4.37
N ASN A 245 5.94 17.46 -3.69
CA ASN A 245 5.84 17.38 -2.25
C ASN A 245 5.53 15.93 -1.86
N GLU A 246 6.29 15.37 -0.92
CA GLU A 246 6.11 13.99 -0.43
C GLU A 246 4.79 13.77 0.34
N ARG A 247 3.91 14.77 0.42
CA ARG A 247 2.62 14.71 1.11
C ARG A 247 1.52 15.32 0.26
N VAL A 248 0.52 14.50 -0.05
CA VAL A 248 -0.61 14.86 -0.92
C VAL A 248 -1.90 14.75 -0.12
N LYS A 249 -2.59 15.88 0.09
CA LYS A 249 -3.84 15.92 0.86
C LYS A 249 -5.03 15.78 -0.08
N VAL A 250 -5.84 14.75 0.15
CA VAL A 250 -6.95 14.39 -0.73
C VAL A 250 -8.16 13.98 0.10
N SER A 251 -9.35 14.22 -0.45
CA SER A 251 -10.62 13.86 0.14
C SER A 251 -11.40 13.00 -0.84
N PHE A 252 -11.81 11.80 -0.42
CA PHE A 252 -12.67 10.93 -1.23
C PHE A 252 -13.52 10.05 -0.33
N ASN A 253 -14.72 9.75 -0.80
CA ASN A 253 -15.77 9.10 -0.05
C ASN A 253 -15.96 9.82 1.30
N LEU A 254 -15.73 9.10 2.39
CA LEU A 254 -15.82 9.60 3.76
C LEU A 254 -14.44 9.82 4.38
N TYR A 255 -13.37 9.89 3.59
CA TYR A 255 -12.00 9.97 4.05
C TYR A 255 -11.36 11.31 3.66
N ASP A 256 -10.89 12.05 4.65
CA ASP A 256 -9.80 13.00 4.44
C ASP A 256 -8.49 12.31 4.80
N VAL A 257 -7.57 12.27 3.84
CA VAL A 257 -6.32 11.52 3.96
C VAL A 257 -5.15 12.34 3.45
N GLU A 258 -4.00 12.14 4.07
CA GLU A 258 -2.73 12.57 3.52
C GLU A 258 -2.00 11.33 3.00
N ILE A 259 -1.73 11.28 1.70
CA ILE A 259 -0.87 10.26 1.12
C ILE A 259 0.57 10.74 1.26
N VAL A 260 1.34 10.04 2.08
CA VAL A 260 2.80 10.23 2.16
C VAL A 260 3.39 9.42 1.02
N CYS A 261 4.14 10.06 0.12
CA CYS A 261 4.73 9.46 -1.07
C CYS A 261 6.19 9.91 -1.15
N HIS A 262 7.13 9.05 -0.76
CA HIS A 262 8.55 9.38 -0.85
C HIS A 262 9.06 9.19 -2.29
N HIS A 263 10.04 10.00 -2.70
CA HIS A 263 10.67 9.91 -4.02
C HIS A 263 12.13 9.51 -3.87
N TYR A 264 12.56 8.50 -4.62
CA TYR A 264 13.97 8.15 -4.72
C TYR A 264 14.54 8.63 -6.06
N ASN A 265 15.60 9.44 -6.00
CA ASN A 265 16.25 10.06 -7.17
C ASN A 265 15.28 10.75 -8.16
N GLN A 266 14.09 11.16 -7.69
CA GLN A 266 12.98 11.71 -8.48
C GLN A 266 12.44 10.78 -9.58
N LYS A 267 12.90 9.52 -9.66
CA LYS A 267 12.56 8.58 -10.73
C LYS A 267 11.78 7.38 -10.23
N HIS A 268 12.05 6.96 -9.00
CA HIS A 268 11.49 5.76 -8.39
C HIS A 268 10.59 6.16 -7.23
N ILE A 269 9.46 5.49 -7.11
CA ILE A 269 8.61 5.66 -5.93
C ILE A 269 9.28 4.98 -4.74
N GLY A 270 9.32 5.65 -3.61
CA GLY A 270 9.75 5.08 -2.34
C GLY A 270 8.54 4.66 -1.50
N THR A 271 8.78 4.43 -0.20
CA THR A 271 7.71 4.11 0.75
C THR A 271 6.55 5.10 0.61
N THR A 272 5.35 4.56 0.41
CA THR A 272 4.13 5.34 0.15
C THR A 272 2.99 4.72 0.91
N TYR A 273 2.21 5.53 1.62
CA TYR A 273 1.16 5.05 2.51
C TYR A 273 0.14 6.15 2.85
N PRO A 274 -1.11 5.77 3.20
CA PRO A 274 -2.11 6.74 3.60
C PRO A 274 -1.91 7.13 5.07
N VAL A 275 -2.29 8.35 5.44
CA VAL A 275 -2.40 8.79 6.83
C VAL A 275 -3.80 9.36 7.04
N PRO A 276 -4.66 8.70 7.84
CA PRO A 276 -6.02 9.18 8.06
C PRO A 276 -6.00 10.50 8.83
N VAL A 277 -6.65 11.52 8.27
CA VAL A 277 -6.80 12.84 8.91
C VAL A 277 -8.12 12.91 9.68
N LYS A 278 -9.23 12.57 9.02
CA LYS A 278 -10.56 12.44 9.66
C LYS A 278 -11.48 11.58 8.79
N TYR A 279 -12.52 11.05 9.42
CA TYR A 279 -13.68 10.54 8.69
C TYR A 279 -14.70 11.67 8.56
N LEU A 280 -15.15 11.93 7.33
CA LEU A 280 -16.21 12.88 7.05
C LEU A 280 -17.54 12.26 7.51
N ASN A 281 -18.35 13.06 8.20
CA ASN A 281 -19.72 12.68 8.50
C ASN A 281 -20.50 12.72 7.18
N VAL A 282 -21.06 11.58 6.79
CA VAL A 282 -22.00 11.45 5.67
C VAL A 282 -23.41 11.48 6.22
#